data_AF-A0A3D0QBL1-F1
#
_entry.id   AF-A0A3D0QBL1-F1
#
_cell.length_a   1.000
_cell.length_b   1.000
_cell.length_c   1.000
_cell.angle_alpha   90.00
_cell.angle_beta   90.00
_cell.angle_gamma   90.00
#
_symmetry.space_group_name_H-M   'P 1'
#
loop_
_entity.id
_entity.type
_entity.pdbx_description
1 polymer ?
#
loop_
_entity_poly.entity_id
_entity_poly.type
_entity_poly.pdbx_seq_one_letter_code
_entity_poly.pdbx_strand_id
1 'polypeptide(L)' 'MLRVFFAGVVFLHGIIHLMGFMKAFRLADLSQLRQDITRPLGVLWLLAAILFVAAAGTFLLKREKKLRARCV' A
#
# COMPACT_ATOMS: atom_id res chain seq x y z
N MET A 1 13.82 2.12 14.58
CA MET A 1 13.76 3.24 13.62
C MET A 1 13.59 2.76 12.18
N LEU A 2 14.56 2.09 11.56
CA LEU A 2 14.49 1.67 10.14
C LEU A 2 13.25 0.84 9.74
N ARG A 3 12.72 0.02 10.66
CA ARG A 3 11.52 -0.80 10.43
C ARG A 3 10.24 0.02 10.29
N VAL A 4 10.06 1.01 11.16
CA VAL A 4 8.89 1.90 11.11
C VAL A 4 8.99 2.78 9.88
N PHE A 5 10.19 3.26 9.56
CA PHE A 5 10.44 3.98 8.31
C PHE A 5 10.08 3.12 7.08
N PHE A 6 10.57 1.88 7.01
CA PHE A 6 10.24 0.95 5.93
C PHE A 6 8.72 0.70 5.84
N ALA A 7 8.06 0.41 6.96
CA ALA A 7 6.60 0.22 6.99
C ALA A 7 5.85 1.48 6.53
N GLY A 8 6.33 2.67 6.90
CA GLY A 8 5.77 3.95 6.46
C GLY A 8 5.90 4.15 4.95
N VAL A 9 7.09 3.88 4.37
CA VAL A 9 7.31 3.98 2.91
C VAL A 9 6.41 2.99 2.15
N VAL A 10 6.32 1.74 2.63
CA VAL A 10 5.45 0.71 2.04
C VAL A 10 3.98 1.13 2.09
N PHE A 11 3.55 1.73 3.20
CA PHE A 11 2.19 2.22 3.38
C PHE A 11 1.88 3.41 2.47
N LEU A 12 2.76 4.42 2.40
CA LEU A 12 2.61 5.56 1.49
C LEU A 12 2.55 5.08 0.04
N HIS A 13 3.37 4.12 -0.34
CA HIS A 13 3.35 3.55 -1.69
C HIS A 13 2.03 2.83 -1.99
N GLY A 14 1.44 2.12 -1.02
CA GLY A 14 0.10 1.55 -1.14
C GLY A 14 -0.99 2.60 -1.42
N ILE A 15 -0.89 3.80 -0.81
CA ILE A 15 -1.80 4.92 -1.08
C ILE A 15 -1.66 5.41 -2.53
N ILE A 16 -0.44 5.48 -3.06
CA ILE A 16 -0.22 5.84 -4.47
C ILE A 16 -0.94 4.83 -5.38
N HIS A 17 -0.89 3.53 -5.08
CA HIS A 17 -1.66 2.52 -5.82
C HIS A 17 -3.18 2.70 -5.71
N LEU A 18 -3.68 3.28 -4.63
CA LEU A 18 -5.10 3.62 -4.54
C LEU A 18 -5.47 4.79 -5.46
N MET A 19 -4.57 5.77 -5.61
CA MET A 19 -4.75 6.92 -6.51
C MET A 19 -4.90 6.49 -7.97
N GLY A 20 -4.09 5.56 -8.49
CA GLY A 20 -4.28 5.14 -9.88
C GLY A 20 -5.48 4.21 -10.10
N PHE A 21 -5.97 3.50 -9.07
CA PHE A 21 -7.30 2.90 -9.13
C PHE A 21 -8.37 3.98 -9.27
N MET A 22 -8.33 5.04 -8.45
CA MET A 22 -9.26 6.17 -8.55
C MET A 22 -9.21 6.83 -9.94
N LYS A 23 -8.01 6.98 -10.52
CA LYS A 23 -7.85 7.52 -11.88
C LYS A 23 -8.44 6.60 -12.96
N ALA A 24 -8.15 5.31 -12.91
CA ALA A 24 -8.61 4.33 -13.90
C ALA A 24 -10.15 4.21 -13.98
N PHE A 25 -10.82 4.40 -12.83
CA PHE A 25 -12.27 4.38 -12.73
C PHE A 25 -12.91 5.77 -12.84
N ARG A 26 -12.11 6.81 -13.12
CA ARG A 26 -12.55 8.22 -13.19
C ARG A 26 -13.30 8.69 -11.94
N LEU A 27 -12.92 8.17 -10.77
CA LEU A 27 -13.48 8.56 -9.47
C LEU A 27 -12.96 9.93 -9.00
N ALA A 28 -11.77 10.33 -9.46
CA ALA A 28 -11.19 11.64 -9.24
C ALA A 28 -10.29 12.04 -10.42
N ASP A 29 -10.25 13.34 -10.74
CA ASP A 29 -9.32 13.86 -11.74
C ASP A 29 -7.94 14.10 -11.11
N LEU A 30 -7.07 13.11 -11.30
CA LEU A 30 -5.72 13.13 -10.77
C LEU A 30 -4.76 13.58 -11.87
N SER A 31 -4.61 14.91 -12.00
CA SER A 31 -3.70 15.56 -12.96
C SER A 31 -2.21 15.27 -12.71
N GLN A 32 -1.87 14.85 -11.49
CA GLN A 32 -0.50 14.44 -11.12
C GLN A 32 -0.03 13.17 -11.84
N LEU A 33 -0.97 12.29 -12.23
CA LEU A 33 -0.65 11.00 -12.82
C LEU A 33 -0.84 11.08 -14.33
N ARG A 34 0.17 11.54 -15.09
CA ARG A 34 0.04 11.82 -16.53
C ARG A 34 -0.28 10.60 -17.40
N GLN A 35 -0.01 9.39 -16.92
CA GLN A 35 -0.33 8.18 -17.68
C GLN A 35 -1.83 7.90 -17.66
N ASP A 36 -2.38 7.57 -18.82
CA ASP A 36 -3.72 7.02 -18.94
C ASP A 36 -3.72 5.58 -18.42
N ILE A 37 -4.37 5.39 -17.28
CA ILE A 37 -4.54 4.07 -16.68
C ILE A 37 -5.83 3.47 -17.20
N THR A 38 -5.73 2.35 -17.91
CA THR A 38 -6.92 1.63 -18.37
C THR A 38 -7.62 0.93 -17.21
N ARG A 39 -8.91 0.64 -17.34
CA ARG A 39 -9.71 -0.05 -16.32
C ARG A 39 -9.08 -1.36 -15.79
N PRO A 40 -8.57 -2.30 -16.63
CA PRO A 40 -7.94 -3.52 -16.13
C PRO A 40 -6.65 -3.24 -15.34
N LEU A 41 -5.86 -2.23 -15.74
CA LEU A 41 -4.71 -1.76 -14.98
C LEU A 41 -5.15 -1.17 -13.63
N GLY A 42 -6.27 -0.46 -13.57
CA GLY A 42 -6.86 0.03 -12.33
C GLY A 42 -7.16 -1.08 -11.33
N VAL A 43 -7.71 -2.21 -11.79
CA VAL A 43 -7.94 -3.39 -10.92
C VAL A 43 -6.62 -3.94 -10.38
N LEU A 44 -5.57 -3.99 -11.22
CA LEU A 44 -4.25 -4.43 -10.80
C LEU A 44 -3.63 -3.46 -9.75
N TRP A 45 -3.87 -2.16 -9.90
CA TRP A 45 -3.50 -1.14 -8.91
C TRP A 45 -4.24 -1.36 -7.57
N LEU A 46 -5.53 -1.68 -7.59
CA LEU A 46 -6.27 -2.02 -6.38
C LEU A 46 -5.71 -3.27 -5.69
N LEU A 47 -5.41 -4.32 -6.46
CA LEU A 47 -4.78 -5.54 -5.93
C LEU A 47 -3.41 -5.21 -5.30
N ALA A 48 -2.59 -4.39 -5.96
CA ALA A 48 -1.31 -3.95 -5.42
C ALA A 48 -1.49 -3.17 -4.10
N ALA A 49 -2.44 -2.23 -4.03
CA ALA A 49 -2.74 -1.49 -2.81
C ALA A 49 -3.11 -2.42 -1.64
N ILE A 50 -3.95 -3.43 -1.88
CA ILE A 50 -4.32 -4.45 -0.89
C ILE A 50 -3.08 -5.23 -0.43
N LEU A 51 -2.23 -5.67 -1.37
CA LEU A 51 -1.00 -6.39 -1.06
C LEU A 51 -0.03 -5.54 -0.22
N PHE A 52 0.12 -4.25 -0.53
CA PHE A 52 0.99 -3.34 0.24
C PHE A 52 0.47 -3.12 1.66
N VAL A 53 -0.84 -2.94 1.85
CA VAL A 53 -1.45 -2.81 3.19
C VAL A 53 -1.29 -4.11 3.98
N ALA A 54 -1.54 -5.27 3.36
CA ALA A 54 -1.35 -6.56 4.00
C ALA A 54 0.13 -6.82 4.37
N ALA A 55 1.07 -6.45 3.48
CA ALA A 55 2.50 -6.56 3.73
C ALA A 55 2.94 -5.65 4.90
N ALA A 56 2.48 -4.40 4.93
CA ALA A 56 2.77 -3.48 6.03
C ALA A 56 2.20 -4.00 7.37
N GLY A 57 0.93 -4.43 7.37
CA GLY A 57 0.27 -4.99 8.55
C GLY A 57 0.97 -6.25 9.08
N THR A 58 1.26 -7.22 8.21
CA THR A 58 1.99 -8.44 8.61
C THR A 58 3.41 -8.15 9.07
N PHE A 59 4.11 -7.20 8.47
CA PHE A 59 5.46 -6.81 8.87
C PHE A 59 5.50 -6.19 10.28
N LEU A 60 4.50 -5.36 10.62
CA LEU A 60 4.31 -4.78 11.95
C LEU A 60 3.89 -5.86 12.96
N LEU A 61 2.84 -6.64 12.67
CA LEU A 61 2.27 -7.66 13.56
C LEU A 61 3.23 -8.84 13.82
N LYS A 62 4.07 -9.23 12.86
CA LYS A 62 5.07 -10.30 13.07
C LYS A 62 6.10 -9.92 14.13
N ARG A 63 6.29 -8.63 14.42
CA ARG A 63 7.20 -8.16 15.48
C ARG A 63 6.55 -8.08 16.85
N GLU A 64 5.25 -7.75 16.94
CA GLU A 64 4.48 -7.87 18.19
C GLU A 64 4.66 -9.27 18.80
N LYS A 65 4.44 -10.32 17.99
CA LYS A 65 4.62 -11.72 18.43
C LYS A 65 6.06 -12.03 18.85
N LYS A 66 7.06 -11.52 18.12
CA LYS A 66 8.49 -11.75 18.43
C LYS A 66 8.96 -10.98 19.66
N LEU A 67 8.35 -9.84 19.99
CA LEU A 67 8.68 -9.05 21.19
C LEU A 67 8.03 -9.68 22.44
N ARG A 68 6.75 -10.10 22.31
CA ARG A 68 6.00 -10.76 23.40
C ARG A 68 6.60 -12.11 23.80
N ALA A 69 7.06 -12.91 22.84
CA ALA A 69 7.71 -14.20 23.08
C ALA A 69 9.14 -14.12 23.64
N ARG A 70 9.67 -12.90 23.86
CA ARG A 70 11.00 -12.67 24.44
C ARG A 70 10.95 -12.18 25.89
N CYS A 71 9.75 -11.82 26.38
CA CYS A 71 9.48 -11.36 27.74
C CYS A 71 8.66 -12.36 28.58
N VAL A 72 8.33 -13.53 28.02
CA VAL A 72 7.78 -14.71 28.71
C VAL A 72 8.84 -15.79 28.66
#